data_AF-A0A285UKU6-F1
#
_entry.id   AF-A0A285UKU6-F1
#
_cell.length_a   1.000
_cell.length_b   1.000
_cell.length_c   1.000
_cell.angle_alpha   90.00
_cell.angle_beta   90.00
_cell.angle_gamma   90.00
#
_symmetry.space_group_name_H-M   'P 1'
#
loop_
_entity.id
_entity.type
_entity.pdbx_description
1 polymer ?
#
loop_
_entity_poly.entity_id
_entity_poly.type
_entity_poly.pdbx_seq_one_letter_code
_entity_poly.pdbx_strand_id
1 'polypeptide(L)' 'METGDIGSAFDVPAIIRGLHQDLVELRMGGITVTEAKVRAEIAKQIFSGLRLVVQTQRYLSEKAKTVPAIEGGEVQS' A
#
# COMPACT_ATOMS: atom_id res chain seq x y z
N MET A 1 -10.29 -9.08 10.87
CA MET A 1 -10.13 -8.52 9.51
C MET A 1 -8.86 -9.12 8.96
N GLU A 2 -8.95 -9.95 7.92
CA GLU A 2 -7.76 -10.22 7.14
C GLU A 2 -7.23 -8.89 6.64
N THR A 3 -5.98 -8.57 6.99
CA THR A 3 -5.11 -7.68 6.22
C THR A 3 -4.86 -8.34 4.86
N GLY A 4 -5.94 -8.58 4.11
CA GLY A 4 -5.97 -9.06 2.73
C GLY A 4 -5.33 -7.98 1.87
N ASP A 5 -4.01 -7.97 2.01
CA ASP A 5 -2.96 -7.35 1.25
C ASP A 5 -3.25 -5.94 0.71
N ILE A 6 -3.00 -4.92 1.51
CA ILE A 6 -2.85 -3.54 1.01
C ILE A 6 -1.83 -3.45 -0.13
N GLY A 7 -0.83 -4.34 -0.14
CA GLY A 7 0.09 -4.49 -1.26
C GLY A 7 -0.61 -4.91 -2.56
N SER A 8 -1.65 -5.75 -2.48
CA SER A 8 -2.52 -6.12 -3.60
C SER A 8 -3.48 -4.99 -4.01
N ALA A 9 -3.98 -4.21 -3.05
CA ALA A 9 -4.87 -3.07 -3.33
C ALA A 9 -4.15 -1.93 -4.07
N PHE A 10 -2.83 -1.81 -3.89
CA PHE A 10 -1.99 -0.78 -4.51
C PHE A 10 -1.01 -1.32 -5.56
N ASP A 11 -1.09 -2.61 -5.92
CA ASP A 11 -0.16 -3.37 -6.79
C ASP A 11 1.23 -2.73 -6.93
N VAL A 12 1.91 -2.62 -5.79
CA VAL A 12 3.25 -2.02 -5.69
C VAL A 12 4.24 -2.68 -6.66
N PRO A 13 4.26 -4.02 -6.82
CA PRO A 13 5.13 -4.67 -7.78
C PRO A 13 4.86 -4.26 -9.24
N ALA A 14 3.59 -4.07 -9.65
CA ALA A 14 3.29 -3.57 -10.99
C ALA A 14 3.80 -2.14 -11.20
N ILE A 15 3.62 -1.24 -10.21
CA ILE A 15 4.11 0.14 -10.32
C ILE A 15 5.63 0.17 -10.47
N ILE A 16 6.38 -0.61 -9.69
CA ILE A 16 7.84 -0.68 -9.79
C ILE A 16 8.28 -1.21 -11.16
N ARG A 17 7.62 -2.27 -11.66
CA ARG A 17 7.89 -2.81 -13.00
C ARG A 17 7.57 -1.79 -14.10
N GLY A 18 6.49 -1.03 -13.95
CA GLY A 18 6.13 0.08 -14.84
C GLY A 18 7.18 1.17 -14.86
N LEU A 19 7.67 1.63 -13.70
CA LEU A 19 8.75 2.61 -13.62
C LEU A 19 10.05 2.11 -14.26
N HIS A 20 10.39 0.83 -14.08
CA HIS A 20 11.52 0.23 -14.79
C HIS A 20 11.31 0.28 -16.31
N GLN A 21 10.10 -0.05 -16.78
CA GLN A 21 9.77 0.00 -18.19
C GLN A 21 9.84 1.43 -18.75
N ASP A 22 9.36 2.44 -18.01
CA ASP A 22 9.48 3.85 -18.39
C ASP A 22 10.96 4.26 -18.55
N LEU A 23 11.87 3.76 -17.72
CA LEU A 23 13.31 4.01 -17.88
C LEU A 23 13.90 3.36 -19.13
N VAL A 24 13.42 2.16 -19.49
CA VAL A 24 13.80 1.48 -20.74
C VAL A 24 13.27 2.25 -21.94
N GLU A 25 12.01 2.68 -21.93
CA GLU A 25 11.39 3.49 -22.99
C GLU A 25 12.12 4.82 -23.16
N LEU A 26 12.47 5.50 -22.06
CA LEU A 26 13.24 6.74 -22.11
C LEU A 26 14.61 6.53 -22.76
N ARG A 27 15.31 5.44 -22.40
CA ARG A 27 16.63 5.11 -23.01
C ARG A 27 16.53 4.84 -24.50
N MET A 28 15.44 4.20 -24.94
CA MET A 28 15.20 3.91 -26.36
C MET A 28 14.65 5.12 -27.13
N GLY A 29 14.37 6.23 -26.46
CA GLY A 29 13.73 7.41 -27.07
C GLY A 29 12.24 7.22 -27.37
N GLY A 30 11.59 6.23 -26.77
CA GLY A 30 10.15 5.95 -26.90
C GLY A 30 9.25 6.92 -26.13
N ILE A 31 9.78 7.54 -25.06
CA ILE A 31 9.14 8.64 -24.34
C ILE A 31 10.15 9.77 -24.10
N THR A 32 9.64 10.98 -23.92
CA THR A 32 10.44 12.14 -23.53
C THR A 32 10.81 12.12 -22.06
N VAL A 33 11.85 12.87 -21.69
CA VAL A 33 12.24 13.09 -20.28
C VAL A 33 11.09 13.66 -19.46
N THR A 34 10.27 14.53 -20.05
CA THR A 34 9.12 15.15 -19.38
C THR A 34 8.05 14.10 -19.07
N GLU A 35 7.71 13.23 -20.02
CA GLU A 35 6.73 12.15 -19.81
C GLU A 35 7.20 11.18 -18.71
N ALA A 36 8.47 10.78 -18.75
CA ALA A 36 9.04 9.91 -17.71
C ALA A 36 8.96 10.55 -16.32
N LYS A 37 9.24 11.85 -16.20
CA LYS A 37 9.12 12.61 -14.94
C LYS A 37 7.68 12.67 -14.44
N VAL A 38 6.72 12.93 -15.32
CA VAL A 38 5.30 12.98 -14.95
C VAL A 38 4.84 11.63 -14.41
N ARG A 39 5.20 10.52 -15.09
CA ARG A 39 4.88 9.16 -14.62
C ARG A 39 5.51 8.85 -13.26
N ALA A 40 6.77 9.25 -13.06
CA ALA A 40 7.44 9.09 -11.77
C ALA A 40 6.77 9.88 -10.63
N GLU A 41 6.33 11.12 -10.88
CA GLU A 41 5.63 11.91 -9.87
C GLU A 41 4.25 11.31 -9.53
N ILE A 42 3.54 10.74 -10.50
CA ILE A 42 2.30 10.00 -10.23
C ILE A 42 2.58 8.80 -9.32
N ALA A 43 3.59 7.98 -9.64
CA ALA A 43 3.95 6.83 -8.82
C ALA A 43 4.30 7.24 -7.38
N LYS A 44 5.03 8.34 -7.22
CA LYS A 44 5.36 8.92 -5.90
C LYS A 44 4.12 9.35 -5.11
N GLN A 45 3.11 9.92 -5.75
CA GLN A 45 1.84 10.25 -5.09
C GLN A 45 1.12 8.99 -4.61
N ILE A 46 1.10 7.92 -5.42
CA ILE A 46 0.54 6.63 -5.04
C ILE A 46 1.25 6.06 -3.81
N PHE A 47 2.59 6.05 -3.80
CA PHE A 47 3.37 5.59 -2.64
C PHE A 47 3.14 6.44 -1.39
N SER A 48 2.93 7.75 -1.55
CA SER A 48 2.58 8.63 -0.43
C SER A 48 1.23 8.27 0.16
N GLY A 49 0.23 7.96 -0.67
CA GLY A 49 -1.07 7.45 -0.23
C GLY A 49 -0.96 6.10 0.48
N LEU A 50 -0.20 5.15 -0.09
CA LEU A 50 0.07 3.86 0.54
C LEU A 50 0.69 4.02 1.94
N ARG A 51 1.70 4.89 2.06
CA ARG A 51 2.34 5.19 3.35
C ARG A 51 1.33 5.70 4.37
N LEU A 52 0.43 6.60 3.97
CA LEU A 52 -0.62 7.11 4.86
C LEU A 52 -1.52 5.98 5.36
N VAL A 53 -1.98 5.09 4.47
CA VAL A 53 -2.82 3.95 4.85
C VAL A 53 -2.11 3.05 5.87
N VAL A 54 -0.86 2.69 5.61
CA VAL A 54 -0.06 1.86 6.54
C VAL A 54 0.12 2.54 7.89
N GLN A 55 0.38 3.84 7.91
CA GLN A 55 0.50 4.61 9.15
C GLN A 55 -0.82 4.65 9.93
N THR A 56 -1.94 4.89 9.25
CA THR A 56 -3.27 4.87 9.88
C THR A 56 -3.58 3.50 10.47
N GLN A 57 -3.30 2.41 9.76
CA GLN A 57 -3.51 1.07 10.30
C GLN A 57 -2.69 0.79 11.56
N ARG A 58 -1.41 1.18 11.55
CA ARG A 58 -0.56 1.07 12.73
C ARG A 58 -1.10 1.88 13.90
N TYR A 59 -1.47 3.14 13.65
CA TYR A 59 -2.06 4.02 14.66
C TYR A 59 -3.34 3.43 15.27
N LEU A 60 -4.26 2.93 14.45
CA LEU A 60 -5.50 2.31 14.92
C LEU A 60 -5.23 1.02 15.71
N SER A 61 -4.26 0.22 15.27
CA SER A 61 -3.86 -1.02 15.98
C SER A 61 -3.27 -0.72 17.36
N GLU A 62 -2.44 0.32 17.48
CA GLU A 62 -1.87 0.77 18.75
C GLU A 62 -2.91 1.37 19.71
N LYS A 63 -4.01 1.94 19.18
CA LYS A 63 -5.09 2.55 19.96
C LYS A 63 -6.27 1.60 20.22
N ALA A 64 -6.28 0.41 19.63
CA ALA A 64 -7.33 -0.56 19.84
C ALA A 64 -7.35 -1.00 21.32
N LYS A 65 -8.49 -0.85 22.00
CA LYS A 65 -8.68 -1.41 23.33
C LYS A 65 -8.72 -2.94 23.22
N THR A 66 -7.92 -3.64 24.01
CA THR A 66 -8.08 -5.08 24.24
C THR A 66 -9.46 -5.32 24.84
N VAL A 67 -10.36 -5.90 24.06
CA VAL A 67 -11.64 -6.40 24.56
C VAL A 67 -11.32 -7.66 25.36
N PRO A 68 -11.68 -7.76 26.66
CA PRO A 68 -11.59 -9.02 27.37
C PRO A 68 -12.44 -10.05 26.62
N ALA A 69 -11.92 -11.26 26.41
CA ALA A 69 -12.70 -12.34 25.84
C ALA A 69 -14.04 -12.43 26.59
N ILE A 70 -15.15 -12.41 25.86
CA ILE A 70 -16.48 -12.57 26.44
C ILE A 70 -16.50 -13.99 27.01
N GLU A 71 -16.33 -14.13 28.32
CA GLU A 71 -16.55 -15.38 29.03
C GLU A 71 -18.02 -15.77 28.85
N GLY A 72 -18.23 -16.83 28.08
CA GLY A 72 -19.54 -17.45 27.90
C GLY A 72 -19.36 -18.95 27.79
N GLY A 73 -19.44 -19.65 28.92
CA GLY A 73 -19.59 -21.11 28.95
C GLY A 73 -19.00 -21.78 30.19
N GLU A 74 -19.74 -21.79 31.30
CA GLU A 74 -20.18 -23.05 31.93
C GLU A 74 -21.13 -22.74 33.10
N VAL A 75 -22.38 -23.13 32.92
CA VAL A 75 -23.35 -23.30 34.00
C VAL A 75 -22.92 -24.56 34.77
N GLN A 76 -22.31 -24.36 35.95
CA GLN A 76 -22.17 -25.35 37.03
C GLN A 76 -23.25 -25.01 38.07
N SER A 77 -24.00 -25.90 38.72
CA SER A 77 -24.14 -27.37 38.77
C SER A 77 -25.59 -27.70 39.12
#